data_AF-A0AAF0P0S1-F1
#
_entry.id   AF-A0AAF0P0S1-F1
#
_cell.length_a   1.000
_cell.length_b   1.000
_cell.length_c   1.000
_cell.angle_alpha   90.00
_cell.angle_beta   90.00
_cell.angle_gamma   90.00
#
_symmetry.space_group_name_H-M   'P 1'
#
loop_
_entity.id
_entity.type
_entity.pdbx_description
1 polymer ?
#
loop_
_entity_poly.entity_id
_entity_poly.type
_entity_poly.pdbx_seq_one_letter_code
_entity_poly.pdbx_strand_id
1 'polypeptide(L)'
;MSRKTAKQMREEEEQLLASLSKSENKPNTEEAEPALFSNIENAKKMKNASYEEIKDYYQKNGIGKQGTFYLSAPLMKLFRTKVTAEDTKIAEVIRDLLIEHYFTEDELRKIFDDETKI
;
A
#
# COMPACT_ATOMS: atom_id res chain seq x y z
N MET A 1 -2.62 -32.00 -44.14
CA MET A 1 -3.60 -31.30 -43.28
C MET A 1 -4.98 -31.57 -43.84
N SER A 2 -5.68 -32.60 -43.35
CA SER A 2 -7.02 -32.96 -43.85
C SER A 2 -8.05 -31.92 -43.38
N ARG A 3 -8.91 -31.45 -44.30
CA ARG A 3 -10.03 -30.55 -43.98
C ARG A 3 -11.06 -31.33 -43.15
N LYS A 4 -11.38 -30.84 -41.96
CA LYS A 4 -12.41 -31.43 -41.08
C LYS A 4 -13.78 -31.30 -41.74
N THR A 5 -14.61 -32.34 -41.62
CA THR A 5 -15.98 -32.34 -42.13
C THR A 5 -16.93 -31.63 -41.15
N ALA A 6 -18.05 -31.10 -41.63
CA ALA A 6 -18.99 -30.32 -40.82
C ALA A 6 -19.51 -31.07 -39.58
N LYS A 7 -19.57 -32.40 -39.61
CA LYS A 7 -19.93 -33.22 -38.45
C LYS A 7 -18.85 -33.19 -37.36
N GLN A 8 -17.58 -33.26 -37.75
CA GLN A 8 -16.45 -33.22 -36.82
C GLN A 8 -16.31 -31.85 -36.14
N MET A 9 -16.67 -30.76 -36.84
CA MET A 9 -16.69 -29.42 -36.24
C MET A 9 -17.79 -29.27 -35.20
N ARG A 10 -18.98 -29.84 -35.43
CA ARG A 10 -20.07 -29.83 -34.43
C ARG A 10 -19.76 -30.67 -33.20
N GLU A 11 -19.16 -31.85 -33.38
CA GLU A 11 -18.75 -32.68 -32.25
C GLU A 11 -17.66 -32.00 -31.40
N GLU A 12 -16.74 -31.25 -32.03
CA GLU A 12 -15.76 -30.44 -31.30
C GLU A 12 -16.41 -29.26 -30.56
N GLU A 13 -17.39 -28.58 -31.15
CA GLU A 13 -18.15 -27.50 -30.48
C GLU A 13 -18.96 -28.03 -29.28
N GLU A 14 -19.63 -29.17 -29.43
CA GLU A 14 -20.39 -29.80 -28.35
C GLU A 14 -19.48 -30.28 -27.22
N GLN A 15 -18.29 -30.80 -27.53
CA GLN A 15 -17.29 -31.16 -26.52
C GLN A 15 -16.71 -29.95 -25.79
N LEU A 16 -16.46 -28.85 -26.52
CA LEU A 16 -16.03 -27.59 -25.91
C LEU A 16 -17.11 -27.01 -24.99
N LEU A 17 -18.37 -26.99 -25.44
CA LEU A 17 -19.52 -26.55 -24.63
C LEU A 17 -19.73 -27.43 -23.39
N ALA A 18 -19.54 -28.76 -23.53
CA ALA A 18 -19.61 -29.69 -22.41
C ALA A 18 -18.44 -29.54 -21.42
N SER A 19 -17.26 -29.10 -21.90
CA SER A 19 -16.12 -28.79 -21.04
C SER A 19 -16.29 -27.48 -20.27
N LEU A 20 -16.93 -26.48 -20.91
CA LEU A 20 -17.29 -25.21 -20.28
C LEU A 20 -18.38 -25.38 -19.21
N SER A 21 -19.41 -26.18 -19.49
CA SER A 21 -20.50 -26.43 -18.53
C SER A 21 -20.08 -27.33 -17.35
N LYS A 22 -19.09 -28.22 -17.54
CA LYS A 22 -18.49 -28.99 -16.43
C LYS A 22 -17.49 -28.19 -15.59
N SER A 23 -17.09 -26.99 -16.04
CA SER A 23 -16.25 -26.07 -15.28
C SER A 23 -17.05 -25.18 -14.32
N GLU A 24 -18.36 -25.37 -14.22
CA GLU A 24 -19.20 -24.83 -13.14
C GLU A 24 -18.90 -25.55 -11.82
N ASN A 25 -17.75 -25.25 -11.24
CA ASN A 25 -17.46 -25.48 -9.83
C ASN A 25 -17.16 -24.13 -9.18
N LYS A 26 -18.25 -23.53 -8.69
CA LYS A 26 -18.40 -22.39 -7.79
C LYS A 26 -18.04 -20.99 -8.33
N PRO A 27 -18.99 -20.03 -8.24
CA PRO A 27 -18.66 -18.62 -8.35
C PRO A 27 -18.00 -18.20 -7.04
N ASN A 28 -16.67 -18.17 -6.98
CA ASN A 28 -16.01 -17.26 -6.04
C ASN A 28 -15.90 -15.89 -6.73
N THR A 29 -17.06 -15.29 -6.97
CA THR A 29 -17.18 -13.91 -7.44
C THR A 29 -17.69 -13.07 -6.26
N GLU A 30 -16.96 -13.09 -5.14
CA GLU A 30 -17.20 -12.20 -4.00
C GLU A 30 -15.99 -11.32 -3.67
N GLU A 31 -14.83 -11.48 -4.34
CA GLU A 31 -13.61 -10.73 -3.99
C GLU A 31 -13.26 -9.57 -4.93
N ALA A 32 -13.90 -9.46 -6.10
CA ALA A 32 -13.59 -8.39 -7.06
C ALA A 32 -14.33 -7.06 -6.77
N GLU A 33 -15.55 -7.14 -6.24
CA GLU A 33 -16.32 -5.95 -5.85
C GLU A 33 -15.86 -5.29 -4.54
N PRO A 34 -15.49 -6.01 -3.45
CA PRO A 34 -15.04 -5.33 -2.24
C PRO A 34 -13.73 -4.58 -2.47
N ALA A 35 -12.86 -4.99 -3.39
CA ALA A 35 -11.62 -4.28 -3.70
C ALA A 35 -11.87 -2.92 -4.40
N LEU A 36 -12.85 -2.85 -5.29
CA LEU A 36 -13.19 -1.60 -6.00
C LEU A 36 -13.87 -0.58 -5.07
N PHE A 37 -14.77 -1.04 -4.19
CA PHE A 37 -15.43 -0.17 -3.21
C PHE A 37 -14.55 0.14 -2.00
N SER A 38 -13.69 -0.78 -1.55
CA SER A 38 -12.72 -0.51 -0.48
C SER A 38 -11.75 0.59 -0.89
N ASN A 39 -11.33 0.63 -2.15
CA ASN A 39 -10.44 1.69 -2.64
C ASN A 39 -11.11 3.06 -2.62
N ILE A 40 -12.40 3.13 -2.94
CA ILE A 40 -13.19 4.38 -2.91
C ILE A 40 -13.46 4.83 -1.47
N GLU A 41 -13.77 3.89 -0.57
CA GLU A 41 -13.95 4.19 0.85
C GLU A 41 -12.64 4.57 1.53
N ASN A 42 -11.54 3.92 1.19
CA ASN A 42 -10.20 4.28 1.65
C ASN A 42 -9.81 5.68 1.14
N ALA A 43 -10.10 6.01 -0.11
CA ALA A 43 -9.89 7.35 -0.65
C ALA A 43 -10.75 8.43 0.04
N LYS A 44 -12.00 8.09 0.43
CA LYS A 44 -12.86 8.99 1.23
C LYS A 44 -12.42 9.11 2.69
N LYS A 45 -11.90 8.04 3.30
CA LYS A 45 -11.34 8.05 4.66
C LYS A 45 -10.05 8.85 4.73
N MET A 46 -9.20 8.76 3.71
CA MET A 46 -7.98 9.58 3.62
C MET A 46 -8.31 11.07 3.59
N LYS A 47 -9.29 11.53 2.81
CA LYS A 47 -9.68 12.95 2.76
C LYS A 47 -10.19 13.55 4.08
N ASN A 48 -10.63 12.71 5.02
CA ASN A 48 -11.09 13.13 6.35
C ASN A 48 -10.23 12.57 7.48
N ALA A 49 -9.00 12.12 7.18
CA ALA A 49 -8.11 11.55 8.17
C ALA A 49 -7.87 12.54 9.31
N SER A 50 -7.93 12.03 10.53
CA SER A 50 -7.57 12.78 11.73
C SER A 50 -6.06 13.03 11.77
N TYR A 51 -5.63 14.04 12.53
CA TYR A 51 -4.21 14.36 12.65
C TYR A 51 -3.37 13.19 13.19
N GLU A 52 -3.93 12.42 14.13
CA GLU A 52 -3.29 11.22 14.67
C GLU A 52 -3.09 10.15 13.60
N GLU A 53 -4.09 9.93 12.74
CA GLU A 53 -3.99 8.98 11.62
C GLU A 53 -2.94 9.42 10.58
N ILE A 54 -2.80 10.73 10.34
CA ILE A 54 -1.77 11.29 9.45
C ILE A 54 -0.37 11.07 10.06
N LYS A 55 -0.20 11.28 11.37
CA LYS A 55 1.06 10.98 12.06
C LYS A 55 1.42 9.50 11.96
N ASP A 56 0.46 8.63 12.28
CA ASP A 56 0.62 7.18 12.21
C ASP A 56 1.00 6.73 10.79
N TYR A 57 0.40 7.34 9.78
CA TYR A 57 0.73 7.08 8.39
C TYR A 57 2.20 7.39 8.10
N TYR A 58 2.69 8.58 8.47
CA TYR A 58 4.08 8.93 8.21
C TYR A 58 5.08 8.12 9.05
N GLN A 59 4.74 7.77 10.28
CA GLN A 59 5.57 6.90 11.13
C GLN A 59 5.72 5.50 10.52
N LYS A 60 4.61 4.88 10.09
CA LYS A 60 4.57 3.50 9.56
C LYS A 60 5.03 3.39 8.11
N ASN A 61 4.65 4.34 7.25
CA ASN A 61 4.86 4.28 5.80
C ASN A 61 6.06 5.08 5.30
N GLY A 62 7.02 5.40 6.15
CA GLY A 62 8.21 6.13 5.72
C GLY A 62 9.15 5.30 4.84
N ILE A 63 8.78 5.16 3.57
CA ILE A 63 9.65 4.79 2.47
C ILE A 63 10.43 6.06 2.12
N GLY A 64 11.59 6.22 2.75
CA GLY A 64 12.34 7.47 2.75
C GLY A 64 13.40 7.55 1.65
N LYS A 65 13.66 8.78 1.18
CA LYS A 65 14.91 9.12 0.49
C LYS A 65 16.05 9.25 1.49
N GLN A 66 17.27 8.93 1.08
CA GLN A 66 18.46 9.11 1.92
C GLN A 66 18.76 10.59 2.12
N GLY A 67 18.98 10.99 3.36
CA GLY A 67 19.38 12.34 3.75
C GLY A 67 20.56 12.32 4.72
N THR A 68 21.38 13.35 4.71
CA THR A 68 22.50 13.55 5.64
C THR A 68 22.24 14.77 6.50
N PHE A 69 22.61 14.69 7.78
CA PHE A 69 22.49 15.79 8.73
C PHE A 69 23.71 15.82 9.65
N TYR A 70 23.99 16.99 10.20
CA TYR A 70 25.15 17.21 11.06
C TYR A 70 24.72 17.34 12.52
N LEU A 71 25.47 16.69 13.40
CA LEU A 71 25.40 16.83 14.86
C LEU A 71 26.82 17.08 15.38
N SER A 72 26.93 17.77 16.51
CA SER A 72 28.21 17.84 17.21
C SER A 72 28.65 16.45 17.65
N ALA A 73 29.97 16.20 17.69
CA ALA A 73 30.50 14.88 18.01
C ALA A 73 29.98 14.31 19.35
N PRO A 74 29.85 15.10 20.45
CA PRO A 74 29.25 14.61 21.68
C PRO A 74 27.81 14.16 21.52
N LEU A 75 27.00 14.92 20.78
CA LEU A 75 25.58 14.61 20.55
C LEU A 75 25.43 13.38 19.65
N MET A 76 26.24 13.27 18.60
CA MET A 76 26.22 12.09 17.72
C MET A 76 26.58 10.81 18.50
N LYS A 77 27.54 10.89 19.43
CA LYS A 77 27.90 9.76 20.30
C LYS A 77 26.74 9.37 21.21
N LEU A 78 26.15 10.35 21.91
CA LEU A 78 25.00 10.11 22.80
C LEU A 78 23.82 9.50 22.04
N PHE A 79 23.51 10.06 20.87
CA PHE A 79 22.43 9.61 20.02
C PHE A 79 22.61 8.15 19.59
N ARG A 80 23.79 7.77 19.08
CA ARG A 80 24.09 6.39 18.71
C ARG A 80 23.96 5.43 19.89
N THR A 81 24.48 5.80 21.07
CA THR A 81 24.39 4.95 22.27
C THR A 81 22.94 4.66 22.64
N LYS A 82 22.06 5.67 22.60
CA LYS A 82 20.63 5.49 22.90
C LYS A 82 19.93 4.60 21.87
N VAL A 83 20.14 4.89 20.59
CA VAL A 83 19.55 4.10 19.50
C VAL A 83 19.96 2.63 19.59
N THR A 84 21.22 2.35 19.92
CA THR A 84 21.68 0.96 20.15
C THR A 84 21.08 0.33 21.40
N ALA A 85 20.88 1.09 22.48
CA ALA A 85 20.27 0.59 23.71
C ALA A 85 18.78 0.27 23.54
N GLU A 86 18.08 1.00 22.68
CA GLU A 86 16.65 0.86 22.40
C GLU A 86 16.36 -0.13 21.26
N ASP A 87 17.39 -0.68 20.61
CA ASP A 87 17.29 -1.55 19.42
C ASP A 87 16.42 -0.94 18.29
N THR A 88 16.53 0.37 18.10
CA THR A 88 15.78 1.12 17.08
C THR A 88 16.68 1.53 15.92
N LYS A 89 16.08 1.99 14.81
CA LYS A 89 16.86 2.59 13.71
C LYS A 89 16.97 4.09 13.90
N ILE A 90 18.17 4.63 13.64
CA ILE A 90 18.42 6.08 13.61
C ILE A 90 17.36 6.83 12.78
N ALA A 91 17.00 6.27 11.61
CA ALA A 91 16.05 6.89 10.71
C ALA A 91 14.62 6.94 11.29
N GLU A 92 14.22 5.94 12.08
CA GLU A 92 12.91 5.91 12.75
C GLU A 92 12.88 6.99 13.84
N VAL A 93 13.90 7.06 14.68
CA VAL A 93 13.98 8.09 15.74
C VAL A 93 13.97 9.50 15.18
N ILE A 94 14.71 9.76 14.10
CA ILE A 94 14.70 11.08 13.45
C ILE A 94 13.33 11.40 12.87
N ARG A 95 12.68 10.41 12.25
CA ARG A 95 11.35 10.59 11.68
C ARG A 95 10.33 10.95 12.75
N ASP A 96 10.34 10.22 13.86
CA ASP A 96 9.43 10.46 14.98
C ASP A 96 9.64 11.86 15.56
N LEU A 97 10.89 12.26 15.77
CA LEU A 97 11.24 13.61 16.23
C LEU A 97 10.74 14.71 15.29
N LEU A 98 10.85 14.51 13.97
CA LEU A 98 10.39 15.49 12.99
C LEU A 98 8.86 15.60 12.97
N ILE A 99 8.16 14.46 12.99
CA ILE A 99 6.70 14.41 13.00
C ILE A 99 6.13 14.99 14.30
N GLU A 100 6.81 14.78 15.42
CA GLU A 100 6.30 15.19 16.73
C GLU A 100 6.62 16.66 17.07
N HIS A 101 7.79 17.16 16.67
CA HIS A 101 8.30 18.44 17.17
C HIS A 101 8.66 19.47 16.10
N TYR A 102 8.73 19.09 14.83
CA TYR A 102 9.16 20.00 13.77
C TYR A 102 8.03 20.40 12.83
N PHE A 103 7.27 19.42 12.33
CA PHE A 103 6.19 19.69 11.38
C PHE A 103 4.89 20.10 12.09
N THR A 104 4.17 21.01 11.48
CA THR A 104 2.82 21.40 11.91
C THR A 104 1.75 20.49 11.34
N GLU A 105 0.56 20.51 11.95
CA GLU A 105 -0.60 19.77 11.44
C GLU A 105 -0.95 20.18 10.01
N ASP A 106 -0.96 21.48 9.72
CA ASP A 106 -1.30 21.99 8.39
C ASP A 106 -0.30 21.53 7.31
N GLU A 107 0.99 21.48 7.64
CA GLU A 107 2.04 21.00 6.72
C GLU A 107 1.90 19.51 6.44
N LEU A 108 1.73 18.69 7.49
CA LEU A 108 1.57 17.25 7.34
C LEU A 108 0.29 16.91 6.58
N ARG A 109 -0.81 17.60 6.87
CA ARG A 109 -2.09 17.41 6.18
C ARG A 109 -2.01 17.78 4.71
N LYS A 110 -1.34 18.89 4.38
CA LYS A 110 -1.15 19.31 3.00
C LYS A 110 -0.38 18.29 2.18
N ILE A 111 0.72 17.75 2.73
CA ILE A 111 1.52 16.72 2.06
C ILE A 111 0.69 15.44 1.91
N PHE A 112 -0.05 15.06 2.95
CA PHE A 112 -0.91 13.87 2.92
C PHE A 112 -2.00 13.98 1.86
N ASP A 113 -2.67 15.11 1.78
CA ASP A 113 -3.69 15.39 0.75
C ASP A 113 -3.08 15.39 -0.66
N ASP A 114 -1.87 15.90 -0.83
CA ASP A 114 -1.17 15.90 -2.13
C ASP A 114 -0.69 14.50 -2.54
N GLU A 115 -0.25 13.67 -1.60
CA GLU A 115 0.13 12.26 -1.85
C GLU A 115 -1.08 11.35 -2.10
N THR A 116 -2.24 11.67 -1.52
CA THR A 116 -3.47 10.86 -1.62
C THR A 116 -4.46 11.35 -2.68
N LYS A 117 -4.19 12.47 -3.36
CA LYS A 117 -4.91 12.90 -4.57
C LYS A 117 -4.61 11.94 -5.71
N ILE A 118 -5.54 11.00 -5.94
CA ILE A 118 -5.68 10.21 -7.17
C ILE A 118 -6.30 11.08 -8.27
#